data_AF-A0A7K1RMN9-F1
#
_entry.id   AF-A0A7K1RMN9-F1
#
_cell.length_a   1.000
_cell.length_b   1.000
_cell.length_c   1.000
_cell.angle_alpha   90.00
_cell.angle_beta   90.00
_cell.angle_gamma   90.00
#
_symmetry.space_group_name_H-M   'P 1'
#
loop_
_entity.id
_entity.type
_entity.pdbx_description
1 polymer ?
#
loop_
_entity_poly.entity_id
_entity_poly.type
_entity_poly.pdbx_seq_one_letter_code
_entity_poly.pdbx_strand_id
1 'polypeptide(L)'
;PLRRVYIPKANSKKLRPLGIPTMKDRAMQALHLLALLPVAETTADPNSYGFRPFRATRDAARQCYIALRGRGTAEWVLDADIAGCFDEISKDWLIANIPMDKVVLRKWLDSGYIQDGDWHATKAGTPQGGIISPTLANMALDGMEKMLRDFYGPRRRNSLTKVHLIRYADDFVVTGASKEVLEEAKSLVEDFLSERGLSLSEEKTRIVRVEEGFDFLGWNVRRYDGHTHIKPAKKNVVAFMRKIRTIIKGAADVKQEYLIMRLNPVIRGWTNYHHNQVAKETFRKVDHLIWKCLWQWACRRHPDKPLRWVKYRYFAREGTRDWVFRAGMKDKAGNLKFIRLIHASDVPIRRHCKIRAEANPFDPMWDSYFAGRRGLPSEVTDRPGDSTSHTDAQELAALVKQGLAEA
;
A
#
# COMPACT_ATOMS: atom_id res chain seq x y z
N PRO A 1 -11.99 27.19 2.29
CA PRO A 1 -12.86 26.01 2.07
C PRO A 1 -12.25 25.08 1.02
N LEU A 2 -12.56 23.79 1.09
CA LEU A 2 -12.03 22.75 0.20
C LEU A 2 -12.87 22.62 -1.07
N ARG A 3 -12.27 22.24 -2.20
CA ARG A 3 -13.04 21.87 -3.40
C ARG A 3 -13.44 20.39 -3.34
N ARG A 4 -14.74 20.08 -3.37
CA ARG A 4 -15.23 18.70 -3.37
C ARG A 4 -15.07 18.07 -4.76
N VAL A 5 -14.47 16.88 -4.82
CA VAL A 5 -14.32 16.07 -6.04
C VAL A 5 -14.64 14.62 -5.71
N TYR A 6 -15.35 13.92 -6.58
CA TYR A 6 -15.71 12.52 -6.37
C TYR A 6 -14.82 11.58 -7.17
N ILE A 7 -14.29 10.55 -6.52
CA ILE A 7 -13.48 9.49 -7.14
C ILE A 7 -14.20 8.16 -6.97
N PRO A 8 -14.36 7.34 -8.01
CA PRO A 8 -15.01 6.04 -7.88
C PRO A 8 -14.24 5.11 -6.93
N LYS A 9 -14.93 4.51 -5.95
CA LYS A 9 -14.32 3.45 -5.13
C LYS A 9 -14.10 2.20 -5.97
N ALA A 10 -12.96 1.54 -5.79
CA ALA A 10 -12.65 0.31 -6.51
C ALA A 10 -13.73 -0.76 -6.27
N ASN A 11 -14.30 -1.31 -7.35
CA ASN A 11 -15.36 -2.33 -7.32
C ASN A 11 -16.67 -1.93 -6.60
N SER A 12 -16.98 -0.64 -6.46
CA SER A 12 -18.26 -0.17 -5.89
C SER A 12 -18.89 0.91 -6.78
N LYS A 13 -20.22 1.02 -6.73
CA LYS A 13 -20.95 2.18 -7.28
C LYS A 13 -20.81 3.43 -6.39
N LYS A 14 -20.32 3.27 -5.15
CA LYS A 14 -20.12 4.38 -4.21
C LYS A 14 -18.94 5.25 -4.66
N LEU A 15 -19.12 6.56 -4.61
CA LEU A 15 -18.07 7.54 -4.84
C LEU A 15 -17.38 7.87 -3.51
N ARG A 16 -16.05 8.03 -3.54
CA ARG A 16 -15.26 8.57 -2.43
C ARG A 16 -15.16 10.08 -2.63
N PRO A 17 -15.65 10.89 -1.68
CA PRO A 17 -15.44 12.31 -1.75
C PRO A 17 -13.99 12.66 -1.39
N LEU A 18 -13.42 13.61 -2.13
CA LEU A 18 -12.11 14.21 -1.89
C LEU A 18 -12.31 15.71 -1.68
N GLY A 19 -11.70 16.28 -0.64
CA GLY A 19 -11.59 17.71 -0.43
C GLY A 19 -10.20 18.19 -0.84
N ILE A 20 -10.11 18.92 -1.95
CA ILE A 20 -8.84 19.46 -2.46
C ILE A 20 -8.63 20.86 -1.86
N PRO A 21 -7.59 21.09 -1.03
CA PRO A 21 -7.28 22.41 -0.51
C PRO A 21 -6.66 23.31 -1.58
N THR A 22 -6.66 24.62 -1.32
CA THR A 22 -5.94 25.59 -2.17
C THR A 22 -4.43 25.31 -2.17
N MET A 23 -3.69 25.85 -3.14
CA MET A 23 -2.22 25.70 -3.16
C MET A 23 -1.57 26.27 -1.90
N LYS A 24 -2.05 27.43 -1.42
CA LYS A 24 -1.56 28.06 -0.19
C LYS A 24 -1.83 27.18 1.03
N ASP A 25 -3.03 26.62 1.15
CA ASP A 25 -3.37 25.71 2.26
C ASP A 25 -2.54 24.44 2.21
N ARG A 26 -2.28 23.88 1.02
CA ARG A 26 -1.39 22.72 0.86
C ARG A 26 0.04 23.02 1.29
N ALA A 27 0.58 24.19 0.94
CA ALA A 27 1.90 24.60 1.38
C ALA A 27 1.98 24.74 2.91
N MET A 28 0.97 25.35 3.53
CA MET A 28 0.89 25.45 4.99
C MET A 28 0.75 24.07 5.65
N GLN A 29 -0.09 23.19 5.11
CA GLN A 29 -0.20 21.81 5.59
C GLN A 29 1.11 21.05 5.48
N ALA A 30 1.86 21.21 4.40
CA ALA A 30 3.18 20.60 4.23
C ALA A 30 4.18 21.12 5.27
N LEU A 31 4.20 22.43 5.54
CA LEU A 31 5.06 23.03 6.56
C LEU A 31 4.78 22.44 7.96
N HIS A 32 3.51 22.40 8.37
CA HIS A 32 3.15 21.81 9.66
C HIS A 32 3.36 20.30 9.70
N LEU A 33 3.19 19.60 8.57
CA LEU A 33 3.49 18.18 8.47
C LEU A 33 4.98 17.92 8.73
N LEU A 34 5.88 18.70 8.13
CA LEU A 34 7.32 18.58 8.37
C LEU A 34 7.69 18.72 9.85
N ALA A 35 7.02 19.63 10.57
CA ALA A 35 7.20 19.80 12.01
C ALA A 35 6.61 18.64 12.84
N LEU A 36 5.48 18.09 12.41
CA LEU A 36 4.75 17.06 13.15
C LEU A 36 5.32 15.64 12.93
N LEU A 37 5.88 15.37 11.75
CA LEU A 37 6.36 14.04 11.36
C LEU A 37 7.36 13.40 12.34
N PRO A 38 8.39 14.11 12.88
CA PRO A 38 9.31 13.53 13.85
C PRO A 38 8.60 13.04 15.12
N VAL A 39 7.64 13.82 15.62
CA VAL A 39 6.85 13.46 16.79
C VAL A 39 5.97 12.26 16.47
N ALA A 40 5.21 12.34 15.37
CA ALA A 40 4.33 11.28 14.93
C ALA A 40 5.07 9.94 14.74
N GLU A 41 6.24 9.95 14.11
CA GLU A 41 7.02 8.73 13.87
C GLU A 41 7.61 8.13 15.16
N THR A 42 7.96 8.98 16.13
CA THR A 42 8.50 8.55 17.44
C THR A 42 7.41 7.95 18.33
N THR A 43 6.20 8.50 18.29
CA THR A 43 5.06 8.03 19.10
C THR A 43 4.24 6.93 18.44
N ALA A 44 4.45 6.68 17.14
CA ALA A 44 3.64 5.74 16.37
C ALA A 44 3.80 4.28 16.80
N ASP A 45 2.74 3.50 16.60
CA ASP A 45 2.75 2.08 16.89
C ASP A 45 3.79 1.35 16.00
N PRO A 46 4.66 0.47 16.54
CA PRO A 46 5.72 -0.17 15.77
C PRO A 46 5.24 -1.02 14.58
N ASN A 47 4.02 -1.56 14.64
CA ASN A 47 3.38 -2.33 13.57
C ASN A 47 2.25 -1.57 12.86
N SER A 48 2.29 -0.23 12.91
CA SER A 48 1.61 0.63 11.96
C SER A 48 2.52 0.92 10.75
N TYR A 49 1.99 0.76 9.54
CA TYR A 49 2.78 0.92 8.29
C TYR A 49 2.18 1.91 7.30
N GLY A 50 0.88 2.21 7.39
CA GLY A 50 0.19 3.06 6.43
C GLY A 50 0.67 4.50 6.54
N PHE A 51 0.89 5.17 5.40
CA PHE A 51 1.24 6.60 5.30
C PHE A 51 2.44 7.05 6.17
N ARG A 52 3.35 6.14 6.49
CA ARG A 52 4.58 6.45 7.24
C ARG A 52 5.81 6.44 6.32
N PRO A 53 6.81 7.31 6.56
CA PRO A 53 8.02 7.33 5.76
C PRO A 53 8.73 5.97 5.76
N PHE A 54 9.22 5.55 4.59
CA PHE A 54 10.00 4.30 4.40
C PHE A 54 9.31 2.98 4.79
N ARG A 55 8.02 3.01 5.16
CA ARG A 55 7.21 1.83 5.48
C ARG A 55 6.28 1.52 4.31
N ALA A 56 6.30 0.28 3.82
CA ALA A 56 5.50 -0.15 2.68
C ALA A 56 4.43 -1.16 3.09
N THR A 57 3.42 -1.35 2.23
CA THR A 57 2.43 -2.44 2.36
C THR A 57 3.08 -3.82 2.49
N ARG A 58 4.28 -3.96 1.91
CA ARG A 58 5.11 -5.15 1.96
C ARG A 58 5.65 -5.47 3.35
N ASP A 59 5.89 -4.44 4.18
CA ASP A 59 6.31 -4.62 5.58
C ASP A 59 5.17 -5.19 6.41
N ALA A 60 3.95 -4.67 6.22
CA ALA A 60 2.74 -5.20 6.84
C ALA A 60 2.50 -6.66 6.44
N ALA A 61 2.56 -6.99 5.14
CA ALA A 61 2.44 -8.36 4.67
C ALA A 61 3.53 -9.29 5.25
N ARG A 62 4.77 -8.81 5.38
CA ARG A 62 5.86 -9.58 6.01
C ARG A 62 5.60 -9.79 7.50
N GLN A 63 5.04 -8.81 8.19
CA GLN A 63 4.62 -8.97 9.58
C GLN A 63 3.48 -9.97 9.74
N CYS A 64 2.48 -9.96 8.84
CA CYS A 64 1.44 -11.01 8.81
C CYS A 64 2.06 -12.39 8.67
N TYR A 65 3.04 -12.54 7.77
CA TYR A 65 3.75 -13.82 7.63
C TYR A 65 4.44 -14.22 8.93
N ILE A 66 5.17 -13.31 9.59
CA ILE A 66 5.88 -13.62 10.85
C ILE A 66 4.90 -14.06 11.94
N ALA A 67 3.77 -13.36 12.07
CA ALA A 67 2.74 -13.64 13.06
C ALA A 67 1.96 -14.94 12.80
N LEU A 68 1.97 -15.45 11.56
CA LEU A 68 1.15 -16.57 11.11
C LEU A 68 1.94 -17.73 10.49
N ARG A 69 3.27 -17.73 10.55
CA ARG A 69 4.13 -18.59 9.70
C ARG A 69 3.97 -20.10 9.86
N GLY A 70 3.38 -20.61 10.96
CA GLY A 70 3.22 -22.06 11.12
C GLY A 70 2.86 -22.51 12.53
N ARG A 71 3.28 -23.74 12.88
CA ARG A 71 2.94 -24.34 14.18
C ARG A 71 3.41 -23.48 15.35
N GLY A 72 2.56 -23.32 16.35
CA GLY A 72 2.83 -22.49 17.53
C GLY A 72 2.55 -20.99 17.33
N THR A 73 2.16 -20.52 16.14
CA THR A 73 1.69 -19.14 15.94
C THR A 73 0.18 -19.02 16.17
N ALA A 74 -0.38 -17.82 15.96
CA ALA A 74 -1.82 -17.59 16.00
C ALA A 74 -2.56 -18.39 14.93
N GLU A 75 -3.80 -18.77 15.22
CA GLU A 75 -4.66 -19.59 14.34
C GLU A 75 -5.89 -18.83 13.84
N TRP A 76 -6.24 -17.75 14.54
CA TRP A 76 -7.36 -16.90 14.22
C TRP A 76 -6.89 -15.48 13.91
N VAL A 77 -7.63 -14.81 13.05
CA VAL A 77 -7.40 -13.42 12.66
C VAL A 77 -8.72 -12.67 12.67
N LEU A 78 -8.73 -11.53 13.35
CA LEU A 78 -9.73 -10.48 13.19
C LEU A 78 -9.27 -9.60 12.03
N ASP A 79 -9.99 -9.69 10.93
CA ASP A 79 -9.86 -8.86 9.74
C ASP A 79 -10.82 -7.67 9.92
N ALA A 80 -10.30 -6.48 10.19
CA ALA A 80 -11.07 -5.33 10.63
C ALA A 80 -10.77 -4.06 9.80
N ASP A 81 -11.81 -3.26 9.58
CA ASP A 81 -11.76 -2.02 8.80
C ASP A 81 -12.59 -0.96 9.54
N ILE A 82 -12.05 0.25 9.62
CA ILE A 82 -12.71 1.36 10.33
C ILE A 82 -13.71 2.05 9.38
N ALA A 83 -14.96 2.14 9.81
CA ALA A 83 -15.98 2.86 9.07
C ALA A 83 -15.64 4.36 9.04
N GLY A 84 -15.68 4.95 7.84
CA GLY A 84 -15.57 6.40 7.69
C GLY A 84 -14.33 7.04 8.32
N CYS A 85 -13.19 6.35 8.47
CA CYS A 85 -12.06 6.81 9.30
C CYS A 85 -11.67 8.28 9.14
N PHE A 86 -11.54 8.78 7.90
CA PHE A 86 -11.21 10.19 7.67
C PHE A 86 -12.40 11.13 7.84
N ASP A 87 -13.63 10.65 7.62
CA ASP A 87 -14.86 11.46 7.61
C ASP A 87 -15.50 11.57 9.00
N GLU A 88 -15.25 10.61 9.90
CA GLU A 88 -15.96 10.48 11.19
C GLU A 88 -15.11 10.86 12.40
N ILE A 89 -13.80 10.97 12.25
CA ILE A 89 -12.90 11.22 13.38
C ILE A 89 -13.25 12.51 14.14
N SER A 90 -13.26 12.43 15.47
CA SER A 90 -13.64 13.54 16.35
C SER A 90 -12.64 14.70 16.25
N LYS A 91 -13.16 15.88 15.87
CA LYS A 91 -12.36 17.11 15.79
C LYS A 91 -11.79 17.51 17.15
N ASP A 92 -12.60 17.40 18.19
CA ASP A 92 -12.20 17.78 19.55
C ASP A 92 -11.09 16.86 20.06
N TRP A 93 -11.19 15.55 19.78
CA TRP A 93 -10.13 14.61 20.09
C TRP A 93 -8.82 14.98 19.38
N LEU A 94 -8.88 15.29 18.08
CA LEU A 94 -7.71 15.69 17.30
C LEU A 94 -7.06 16.96 17.85
N ILE A 95 -7.85 17.99 18.17
CA ILE A 95 -7.37 19.27 18.70
C ILE A 95 -6.77 19.11 20.11
N ALA A 96 -7.32 18.20 20.91
CA ALA A 96 -6.83 17.94 22.26
C ALA A 96 -5.50 17.18 22.27
N ASN A 97 -5.35 16.18 21.40
CA ASN A 97 -4.27 15.18 21.49
C ASN A 97 -3.13 15.38 20.49
N ILE A 98 -3.32 16.14 19.40
CA ILE A 98 -2.24 16.33 18.41
C ILE A 98 -1.32 17.48 18.85
N PRO A 99 0.00 17.24 18.95
CA PRO A 99 0.98 18.25 19.36
C PRO A 99 1.32 19.19 18.19
N MET A 100 0.35 20.00 17.80
CA MET A 100 0.52 21.07 16.81
C MET A 100 -0.23 22.34 17.24
N ASP A 101 -0.06 23.42 16.50
CA ASP A 101 -0.82 24.64 16.71
C ASP A 101 -2.34 24.35 16.60
N LYS A 102 -3.02 24.46 17.75
CA LYS A 102 -4.45 24.15 17.90
C LYS A 102 -5.33 25.14 17.14
N VAL A 103 -4.90 26.39 16.98
CA VAL A 103 -5.64 27.42 16.24
C VAL A 103 -5.59 27.10 14.76
N VAL A 104 -4.42 26.75 14.23
CA VAL A 104 -4.25 26.34 12.83
C VAL A 104 -5.03 25.06 12.54
N LEU A 105 -4.89 24.05 13.40
CA LEU A 105 -5.60 22.77 13.24
C LEU A 105 -7.12 22.97 13.22
N ARG A 106 -7.66 23.74 14.18
CA ARG A 106 -9.10 24.04 14.24
C ARG A 106 -9.58 24.74 12.97
N LYS A 107 -8.85 25.74 12.48
CA LYS A 107 -9.17 26.42 11.21
C LYS A 107 -9.25 25.47 10.03
N TRP A 108 -8.38 24.46 9.96
CA TRP A 108 -8.43 23.45 8.89
C TRP A 108 -9.61 22.50 9.03
N LEU A 109 -9.88 22.01 10.24
CA LEU A 109 -11.00 21.11 10.52
C LEU A 109 -12.36 21.79 10.28
N ASP A 110 -12.46 23.09 10.53
CA ASP A 110 -13.70 23.88 10.39
C ASP A 110 -13.85 24.55 9.02
N SER A 111 -12.87 24.39 8.12
CA SER A 111 -12.81 25.10 6.83
C SER A 111 -13.99 24.82 5.87
N GLY A 112 -14.74 23.74 6.07
CA GLY A 112 -15.84 23.33 5.21
C GLY A 112 -15.40 22.96 3.78
N TYR A 113 -16.37 22.63 2.93
CA TYR A 113 -16.14 22.35 1.53
C TYR A 113 -17.16 23.05 0.64
N ILE A 114 -16.75 23.36 -0.59
CA ILE A 114 -17.61 23.88 -1.64
C ILE A 114 -17.99 22.72 -2.57
N GLN A 115 -19.29 22.60 -2.83
CA GLN A 115 -19.86 21.66 -3.79
C GLN A 115 -20.94 22.38 -4.60
N ASP A 116 -20.89 22.25 -5.94
CA ASP A 116 -21.87 22.83 -6.86
C ASP A 116 -22.11 24.35 -6.70
N GLY A 117 -21.12 25.07 -6.16
CA GLY A 117 -21.18 26.52 -5.91
C GLY A 117 -21.54 26.88 -4.47
N ASP A 118 -22.09 25.94 -3.71
CA ASP A 118 -22.55 26.14 -2.34
C ASP A 118 -21.50 25.71 -1.31
N TRP A 119 -21.44 26.45 -0.20
CA TRP A 119 -20.57 26.11 0.93
C TRP A 119 -21.30 25.20 1.92
N HIS A 120 -20.61 24.14 2.34
CA HIS A 120 -21.09 23.18 3.34
C HIS A 120 -20.10 23.08 4.50
N ALA A 121 -20.64 23.07 5.73
CA ALA A 121 -19.86 22.85 6.93
C ALA A 121 -19.37 21.39 7.03
N THR A 122 -18.12 21.21 7.46
CA THR A 122 -17.59 19.89 7.83
C THR A 122 -18.01 19.59 9.27
N LYS A 123 -18.85 18.57 9.50
CA LYS A 123 -19.34 18.23 10.86
C LYS A 123 -18.33 17.40 11.65
N ALA A 124 -17.69 16.43 11.01
CA ALA A 124 -16.67 15.56 11.59
C ALA A 124 -15.58 15.28 10.56
N GLY A 125 -14.48 14.69 11.02
CA GLY A 125 -13.43 14.20 10.14
C GLY A 125 -12.31 15.18 9.83
N THR A 126 -11.28 14.65 9.18
CA THR A 126 -10.22 15.40 8.52
C THR A 126 -10.47 15.42 7.01
N PRO A 127 -10.19 16.54 6.32
CA PRO A 127 -10.36 16.63 4.87
C PRO A 127 -9.57 15.54 4.13
N GLN A 128 -10.26 14.60 3.49
CA GLN A 128 -9.61 13.59 2.65
C GLN A 128 -9.05 14.28 1.39
N GLY A 129 -7.74 14.53 1.36
CA GLY A 129 -7.08 15.31 0.31
C GLY A 129 -6.15 16.41 0.84
N GLY A 130 -6.18 16.68 2.15
CA GLY A 130 -5.11 17.42 2.82
C GLY A 130 -3.83 16.57 2.96
N ILE A 131 -2.67 17.22 2.81
CA ILE A 131 -1.36 16.54 2.87
C ILE A 131 -1.08 16.02 4.29
N ILE A 132 -1.53 16.75 5.31
CA ILE A 132 -1.33 16.40 6.73
C ILE A 132 -2.32 15.36 7.24
N SER A 133 -3.49 15.21 6.61
CA SER A 133 -4.60 14.36 7.08
C SER A 133 -4.22 12.90 7.36
N PRO A 134 -3.39 12.22 6.53
CA PRO A 134 -2.95 10.85 6.83
C PRO A 134 -2.16 10.74 8.13
N THR A 135 -1.33 11.72 8.45
CA THR A 135 -0.56 11.74 9.71
C THR A 135 -1.48 11.98 10.90
N LEU A 136 -2.45 12.89 10.78
CA LEU A 136 -3.44 13.12 11.84
C LEU A 136 -4.26 11.85 12.12
N ALA A 137 -4.71 11.16 11.07
CA ALA A 137 -5.43 9.90 11.21
C ALA A 137 -4.56 8.81 11.85
N ASN A 138 -3.29 8.71 11.47
CA ASN A 138 -2.37 7.75 12.09
C ASN A 138 -2.16 8.04 13.57
N MET A 139 -1.85 9.28 13.95
CA MET A 139 -1.64 9.65 15.35
C MET A 139 -2.87 9.40 16.20
N ALA A 140 -4.07 9.49 15.62
CA ALA A 140 -5.29 9.15 16.34
C ALA A 140 -5.48 7.66 16.56
N LEU A 141 -5.04 6.83 15.62
CA LEU A 141 -5.11 5.37 15.71
C LEU A 141 -3.92 4.75 16.45
N ASP A 142 -2.85 5.51 16.66
CA ASP A 142 -1.70 5.07 17.45
C ASP A 142 -2.06 4.95 18.93
N GLY A 143 -1.48 3.95 19.61
CA GLY A 143 -1.84 3.56 20.96
C GLY A 143 -2.70 2.30 21.02
N MET A 144 -3.29 1.87 19.90
CA MET A 144 -4.03 0.61 19.81
C MET A 144 -3.10 -0.59 20.08
N GLU A 145 -1.87 -0.55 19.54
CA GLU A 145 -0.90 -1.61 19.80
C GLU A 145 -0.46 -1.65 21.26
N LYS A 146 -0.27 -0.47 21.87
CA LYS A 146 0.08 -0.33 23.28
C LYS A 146 -1.05 -0.85 24.17
N MET A 147 -2.30 -0.46 23.93
CA MET A 147 -3.46 -0.93 24.68
C MET A 147 -3.55 -2.47 24.68
N LEU A 148 -3.47 -3.10 23.51
CA LEU A 148 -3.54 -4.55 23.40
C LEU A 148 -2.37 -5.25 24.11
N ARG A 149 -1.18 -4.64 24.07
CA ARG A 149 0.00 -5.15 24.77
C ARG A 149 -0.11 -5.01 26.29
N ASP A 150 -0.68 -3.92 26.77
CA ASP A 150 -0.83 -3.66 28.20
C ASP A 150 -1.88 -4.63 28.80
N PHE A 151 -2.93 -4.97 28.04
CA PHE A 151 -3.96 -5.93 28.43
C PHE A 151 -3.49 -7.40 28.37
N TYR A 152 -2.92 -7.83 27.25
CA TYR A 152 -2.52 -9.24 27.03
C TYR A 152 -1.08 -9.57 27.45
N GLY A 153 -0.32 -8.57 27.87
CA GLY A 153 1.09 -8.70 28.23
C GLY A 153 2.05 -8.71 27.05
N PRO A 154 3.36 -8.86 27.33
CA PRO A 154 4.41 -8.73 26.34
C PRO A 154 4.37 -9.84 25.27
N ARG A 155 4.77 -9.48 24.06
CA ARG A 155 4.89 -10.40 22.91
C ARG A 155 6.01 -11.41 23.13
N ARG A 156 5.68 -12.54 23.73
CA ARG A 156 6.58 -13.69 23.81
C ARG A 156 6.15 -14.74 22.80
N ARG A 157 7.12 -15.51 22.30
CA ARG A 157 6.87 -16.65 21.40
C ARG A 157 5.91 -17.69 22.02
N ASN A 158 5.88 -17.74 23.36
CA ASN A 158 5.00 -18.60 24.16
C ASN A 158 3.84 -17.82 24.79
N SER A 159 3.49 -16.63 24.28
CA SER A 159 2.26 -15.94 24.70
C SER A 159 1.08 -16.87 24.43
N LEU A 160 0.25 -17.08 25.45
CA LEU A 160 -0.93 -17.94 25.37
C LEU A 160 -1.96 -17.34 24.40
N THR A 161 -2.06 -16.01 24.35
CA THR A 161 -3.07 -15.29 23.56
C THR A 161 -2.62 -14.96 22.15
N LYS A 162 -1.30 -14.81 21.92
CA LYS A 162 -0.68 -14.55 20.59
C LYS A 162 -1.27 -13.33 19.87
N VAL A 163 -1.57 -12.29 20.63
CA VAL A 163 -2.18 -11.07 20.11
C VAL A 163 -1.14 -10.17 19.45
N HIS A 164 -1.32 -9.94 18.15
CA HIS A 164 -0.49 -9.04 17.36
C HIS A 164 -1.35 -8.15 16.47
N LEU A 165 -1.24 -6.84 16.67
CA LEU A 165 -1.81 -5.83 15.77
C LEU A 165 -0.88 -5.59 14.58
N ILE A 166 -1.45 -5.57 13.39
CA ILE A 166 -0.78 -5.19 12.14
C ILE A 166 -1.70 -4.23 11.42
N ARG A 167 -1.31 -2.95 11.37
CA ARG A 167 -2.16 -1.86 10.87
C ARG A 167 -1.57 -1.20 9.63
N TYR A 168 -2.41 -0.96 8.64
CA TYR A 168 -2.10 -0.14 7.48
C TYR A 168 -3.20 0.90 7.29
N ALA A 169 -2.98 2.08 7.88
CA ALA A 169 -3.99 3.13 7.97
C ALA A 169 -5.25 2.65 8.71
N ASP A 170 -6.39 2.59 8.02
CA ASP A 170 -7.72 2.18 8.47
C ASP A 170 -7.98 0.66 8.38
N ASP A 171 -7.19 -0.05 7.56
CA ASP A 171 -7.24 -1.50 7.38
C ASP A 171 -6.24 -2.17 8.34
N PHE A 172 -6.71 -3.04 9.23
CA PHE A 172 -5.84 -3.70 10.20
C PHE A 172 -6.27 -5.14 10.50
N VAL A 173 -5.30 -5.92 10.94
CA VAL A 173 -5.54 -7.29 11.37
C VAL A 173 -5.01 -7.51 12.78
N VAL A 174 -5.79 -8.20 13.61
CA VAL A 174 -5.38 -8.66 14.93
C VAL A 174 -5.32 -10.17 14.91
N THR A 175 -4.16 -10.73 15.23
CA THR A 175 -4.02 -12.20 15.36
C THR A 175 -4.42 -12.66 16.75
N GLY A 176 -4.87 -13.90 16.90
CA GLY A 176 -5.21 -14.48 18.20
C GLY A 176 -5.08 -16.00 18.23
N ALA A 177 -4.95 -16.54 19.45
CA ALA A 177 -4.86 -17.97 19.68
C ALA A 177 -6.22 -18.67 19.56
N SER A 178 -7.31 -18.01 19.97
CA SER A 178 -8.67 -18.53 19.90
C SER A 178 -9.65 -17.47 19.40
N LYS A 179 -10.89 -17.87 19.12
CA LYS A 179 -11.95 -16.97 18.68
C LYS A 179 -12.37 -16.02 19.80
N GLU A 180 -12.46 -16.54 21.02
CA GLU A 180 -12.88 -15.82 22.23
C GLU A 180 -11.90 -14.67 22.54
N VAL A 181 -10.60 -14.91 22.43
CA VAL A 181 -9.55 -13.88 22.57
C VAL A 181 -9.73 -12.77 21.54
N LEU A 182 -10.17 -13.09 20.32
CA LEU A 182 -10.41 -12.07 19.29
C LEU A 182 -11.72 -11.33 19.46
N GLU A 183 -12.75 -11.97 20.03
CA GLU A 183 -13.99 -11.29 20.40
C GLU A 183 -13.74 -10.29 21.53
N GLU A 184 -12.92 -10.64 22.53
CA GLU A 184 -12.46 -9.71 23.57
C GLU A 184 -11.60 -8.58 23.00
N ALA A 185 -10.60 -8.92 22.17
CA ALA A 185 -9.76 -7.91 21.52
C ALA A 185 -10.57 -6.99 20.61
N LYS A 186 -11.62 -7.49 19.96
CA LYS A 186 -12.55 -6.68 19.18
C LYS A 186 -13.27 -5.67 20.07
N SER A 187 -13.80 -6.08 21.22
CA SER A 187 -14.46 -5.18 22.18
C SER A 187 -13.52 -4.07 22.65
N LEU A 188 -12.28 -4.41 23.01
CA LEU A 188 -11.28 -3.43 23.43
C LEU A 188 -10.96 -2.41 22.32
N VAL A 189 -10.90 -2.87 21.07
CA VAL A 189 -10.68 -2.00 19.92
C VAL A 189 -11.89 -1.10 19.66
N GLU A 190 -13.12 -1.60 19.83
CA GLU A 190 -14.34 -0.79 19.71
C GLU A 190 -14.38 0.33 20.76
N ASP A 191 -14.06 0.02 22.01
CA ASP A 191 -13.97 1.02 23.09
C ASP A 191 -12.92 2.08 22.76
N PHE A 192 -11.72 1.66 22.35
CA PHE A 192 -10.65 2.58 21.94
C PHE A 192 -11.06 3.51 20.78
N LEU A 193 -11.79 2.99 19.79
CA LEU A 193 -12.25 3.77 18.64
C LEU A 193 -13.39 4.73 19.03
N SER A 194 -14.27 4.32 19.95
CA SER A 194 -15.42 5.12 20.39
C SER A 194 -14.99 6.46 21.01
N GLU A 195 -13.93 6.47 21.82
CA GLU A 195 -13.34 7.70 22.40
C GLU A 195 -12.90 8.71 21.33
N ARG A 196 -12.55 8.22 20.14
CA ARG A 196 -12.07 9.00 18.99
C ARG A 196 -13.21 9.34 18.01
N GLY A 197 -14.43 8.93 18.32
CA GLY A 197 -15.60 9.09 17.45
C GLY A 197 -15.58 8.15 16.23
N LEU A 198 -14.88 7.03 16.33
CA LEU A 198 -14.75 6.04 15.24
C LEU A 198 -15.47 4.74 15.59
N SER A 199 -15.84 3.99 14.56
CA SER A 199 -16.50 2.67 14.70
C SER A 199 -15.92 1.64 13.73
N LEU A 200 -16.04 0.35 14.06
CA LEU A 200 -15.69 -0.72 13.15
C LEU A 200 -16.78 -0.92 12.09
N SER A 201 -16.37 -1.25 10.87
CA SER A 201 -17.30 -1.60 9.81
C SER A 201 -17.80 -3.03 10.01
N GLU A 202 -19.02 -3.21 10.51
CA GLU A 202 -19.62 -4.54 10.75
C GLU A 202 -19.64 -5.43 9.48
N GLU A 203 -19.89 -4.84 8.31
CA GLU A 203 -19.93 -5.58 7.02
C GLU A 203 -18.57 -6.15 6.61
N LYS A 204 -17.47 -5.50 7.00
CA LYS A 204 -16.11 -5.88 6.62
C LYS A 204 -15.37 -6.61 7.72
N THR A 205 -15.75 -6.36 8.97
CA THR A 205 -15.09 -6.89 10.15
C THR A 205 -15.51 -8.32 10.38
N ARG A 206 -14.55 -9.24 10.42
CA ARG A 206 -14.83 -10.67 10.60
C ARG A 206 -13.68 -11.37 11.32
N ILE A 207 -14.03 -12.40 12.08
CA ILE A 207 -13.08 -13.30 12.69
C ILE A 207 -13.02 -14.57 11.82
N VAL A 208 -11.84 -14.91 11.34
CA VAL A 208 -11.63 -16.05 10.43
C VAL A 208 -10.43 -16.86 10.86
N ARG A 209 -10.45 -18.15 10.49
CA ARG A 209 -9.29 -19.02 10.66
C ARG A 209 -8.26 -18.76 9.57
N VAL A 210 -6.99 -18.88 9.92
CA VAL A 210 -5.88 -18.68 8.97
C VAL A 210 -5.92 -19.74 7.85
N GLU A 211 -6.46 -20.94 8.11
CA GLU A 211 -6.66 -21.99 7.10
C GLU A 211 -7.70 -21.65 6.04
N GLU A 212 -8.71 -20.85 6.38
CA GLU A 212 -9.73 -20.35 5.45
C GLU A 212 -9.16 -19.23 4.59
N GLY A 213 -8.35 -18.38 5.25
CA GLY A 213 -7.61 -17.28 4.67
C GLY A 213 -8.42 -15.98 4.58
N PHE A 214 -7.70 -14.87 4.55
CA PHE A 214 -8.27 -13.52 4.49
C PHE A 214 -7.54 -12.66 3.48
N ASP A 215 -8.20 -11.61 2.98
CA ASP A 215 -7.63 -10.67 2.02
C ASP A 215 -7.16 -9.41 2.77
N PHE A 216 -5.86 -9.11 2.75
CA PHE A 216 -5.26 -7.93 3.35
C PHE A 216 -4.33 -7.24 2.34
N LEU A 217 -4.51 -5.92 2.13
CA LEU A 217 -3.70 -5.10 1.21
C LEU A 217 -3.56 -5.66 -0.23
N GLY A 218 -4.58 -6.38 -0.70
CA GLY A 218 -4.61 -6.99 -2.03
C GLY A 218 -3.91 -8.35 -2.13
N TRP A 219 -3.51 -8.94 -1.01
CA TRP A 219 -3.02 -10.30 -0.92
C TRP A 219 -3.95 -11.18 -0.08
N ASN A 220 -4.11 -12.43 -0.50
CA ASN A 220 -4.75 -13.46 0.29
C ASN A 220 -3.69 -14.16 1.15
N VAL A 221 -3.87 -14.10 2.47
CA VAL A 221 -3.03 -14.78 3.46
C VAL A 221 -3.75 -16.05 3.88
N ARG A 222 -3.14 -17.21 3.65
CA ARG A 222 -3.75 -18.49 3.99
C ARG A 222 -2.71 -19.53 4.39
N ARG A 223 -3.02 -20.34 5.42
CA ARG A 223 -2.22 -21.48 5.86
C ARG A 223 -2.65 -22.74 5.13
N TYR A 224 -1.68 -23.42 4.53
CA TYR A 224 -1.81 -24.70 3.84
C TYR A 224 -0.85 -25.69 4.50
N ASP A 225 -1.37 -26.78 5.06
CA ASP A 225 -0.56 -27.87 5.65
C ASP A 225 0.52 -27.37 6.64
N GLY A 226 0.19 -26.35 7.43
CA GLY A 226 1.11 -25.74 8.40
C GLY A 226 2.05 -24.66 7.84
N HIS A 227 1.99 -24.35 6.55
CA HIS A 227 2.76 -23.29 5.89
C HIS A 227 1.88 -22.14 5.42
N THR A 228 2.25 -20.92 5.79
CA THR A 228 1.49 -19.73 5.37
C THR A 228 1.98 -19.19 4.04
N HIS A 229 1.07 -19.12 3.08
CA HIS A 229 1.29 -18.54 1.77
C HIS A 229 0.55 -17.22 1.63
N ILE A 230 1.28 -16.17 1.26
CA ILE A 230 0.71 -14.89 0.86
C ILE A 230 0.70 -14.85 -0.66
N LYS A 231 -0.48 -14.86 -1.26
CA LYS A 231 -0.69 -14.87 -2.73
C LYS A 231 -1.45 -13.61 -3.16
N PRO A 232 -1.34 -13.12 -4.40
CA PRO A 232 -2.21 -12.05 -4.88
C PRO A 232 -3.70 -12.45 -4.74
N ALA A 233 -4.51 -11.60 -4.12
CA ALA A 233 -5.93 -11.91 -3.88
C ALA A 233 -6.69 -12.07 -5.20
N LYS A 234 -7.66 -12.99 -5.24
CA LYS A 234 -8.47 -13.25 -6.46
C LYS A 234 -9.14 -11.97 -6.97
N LYS A 235 -9.70 -11.15 -6.06
CA LYS A 235 -10.33 -9.86 -6.39
C LYS A 235 -9.35 -8.90 -7.07
N ASN A 236 -8.10 -8.84 -6.60
CA ASN A 236 -7.06 -8.00 -7.18
C ASN A 236 -6.68 -8.49 -8.60
N VAL A 237 -6.46 -9.79 -8.77
CA VAL A 237 -6.17 -10.39 -10.09
C VAL A 237 -7.29 -10.13 -11.09
N VAL A 238 -8.55 -10.27 -10.67
CA VAL A 238 -9.72 -9.99 -11.52
C VAL A 238 -9.79 -8.51 -11.90
N ALA A 239 -9.57 -7.59 -10.95
CA ALA A 239 -9.55 -6.15 -11.23
C ALA A 239 -8.43 -5.78 -12.22
N PHE A 240 -7.24 -6.36 -12.04
CA PHE A 240 -6.11 -6.19 -12.96
C PHE A 240 -6.47 -6.70 -14.37
N MET A 241 -6.99 -7.93 -14.49
CA MET A 241 -7.38 -8.50 -15.78
C MET A 241 -8.51 -7.71 -16.44
N ARG A 242 -9.44 -7.14 -15.67
CA ARG A 242 -10.49 -6.26 -16.19
C ARG A 242 -9.88 -5.01 -16.80
N LYS A 243 -8.92 -4.35 -16.12
CA LYS A 243 -8.20 -3.19 -16.64
C LYS A 243 -7.46 -3.51 -17.95
N ILE A 244 -6.72 -4.63 -17.98
CA ILE A 244 -6.03 -5.10 -19.19
C ILE A 244 -7.03 -5.32 -20.34
N ARG A 245 -8.13 -6.02 -20.06
CA ARG A 245 -9.16 -6.30 -21.07
C ARG A 245 -9.76 -5.01 -21.62
N THR A 246 -10.04 -4.02 -20.77
CA THR A 246 -10.53 -2.71 -21.21
C THR A 246 -9.52 -2.02 -22.14
N ILE A 247 -8.23 -2.05 -21.80
CA ILE A 247 -7.17 -1.47 -22.64
C ILE A 247 -7.12 -2.17 -24.01
N ILE A 248 -7.14 -3.50 -24.04
CA ILE A 248 -7.08 -4.28 -25.30
C ILE A 248 -8.33 -4.04 -26.14
N LYS A 249 -9.52 -4.05 -25.55
CA LYS A 249 -10.79 -3.80 -26.26
C LYS A 249 -10.85 -2.39 -26.84
N GLY A 250 -10.44 -1.38 -26.09
CA GLY A 250 -10.38 0.01 -26.56
C GLY A 250 -9.26 0.28 -27.57
N ALA A 251 -8.35 -0.67 -27.78
CA ALA A 251 -7.24 -0.56 -28.73
C ALA A 251 -7.54 -1.26 -30.07
N ALA A 252 -8.82 -1.39 -30.43
CA ALA A 252 -9.31 -1.99 -31.68
C ALA A 252 -8.44 -1.65 -32.91
N ASP A 253 -8.24 -0.35 -33.16
CA ASP A 253 -7.59 0.17 -34.37
C ASP A 253 -6.15 0.65 -34.13
N VAL A 254 -5.70 0.61 -32.88
CA VAL A 254 -4.38 1.09 -32.46
C VAL A 254 -3.27 0.18 -33.02
N LYS A 255 -2.15 0.79 -33.41
CA LYS A 255 -0.98 0.00 -33.86
C LYS A 255 -0.40 -0.83 -32.72
N GLN A 256 0.23 -1.94 -33.07
CA GLN A 256 0.70 -2.96 -32.13
C GLN A 256 1.68 -2.39 -31.09
N GLU A 257 2.62 -1.55 -31.52
CA GLU A 257 3.63 -0.90 -30.70
C GLU A 257 3.00 -0.03 -29.60
N TYR A 258 1.97 0.74 -29.93
CA TYR A 258 1.27 1.59 -28.95
C TYR A 258 0.46 0.76 -27.96
N LEU A 259 -0.12 -0.37 -28.39
CA LEU A 259 -0.78 -1.31 -27.47
C LEU A 259 0.23 -1.87 -26.45
N ILE A 260 1.42 -2.27 -26.91
CA ILE A 260 2.49 -2.74 -26.02
C ILE A 260 2.92 -1.63 -25.04
N MET A 261 3.09 -0.39 -25.52
CA MET A 261 3.42 0.76 -24.68
C MET A 261 2.37 1.06 -23.62
N ARG A 262 1.08 0.83 -23.90
CA ARG A 262 -0.01 1.00 -22.93
C ARG A 262 -0.07 -0.14 -21.90
N LEU A 263 0.20 -1.37 -22.32
CA LEU A 263 0.11 -2.55 -21.44
C LEU A 263 1.33 -2.69 -20.52
N ASN A 264 2.54 -2.44 -21.02
CA ASN A 264 3.77 -2.68 -20.29
C ASN A 264 3.86 -1.95 -18.92
N PRO A 265 3.52 -0.65 -18.80
CA PRO A 265 3.53 0.04 -17.51
C PRO A 265 2.52 -0.56 -16.51
N VAL A 266 1.35 -0.99 -16.99
CA VAL A 266 0.30 -1.59 -16.15
C VAL A 266 0.75 -2.97 -15.65
N ILE A 267 1.29 -3.81 -16.52
CA ILE A 267 1.84 -5.12 -16.15
C ILE A 267 3.00 -4.94 -15.18
N ARG A 268 3.97 -4.07 -15.51
CA ARG A 268 5.16 -3.82 -14.69
C ARG A 268 4.80 -3.31 -13.29
N GLY A 269 3.87 -2.37 -13.19
CA GLY A 269 3.42 -1.84 -11.90
C GLY A 269 2.80 -2.93 -11.03
N TRP A 270 1.92 -3.74 -11.63
CA TRP A 270 1.25 -4.84 -10.92
C TRP A 270 2.24 -5.93 -10.50
N THR A 271 3.18 -6.32 -11.37
CA THR A 271 4.21 -7.31 -11.02
C THR A 271 5.14 -6.78 -9.95
N ASN A 272 5.58 -5.52 -10.03
CA ASN A 272 6.42 -4.91 -9.01
C ASN A 272 5.71 -4.83 -7.65
N TYR A 273 4.39 -4.65 -7.63
CA TYR A 273 3.65 -4.69 -6.37
C TYR A 273 3.67 -6.08 -5.72
N HIS A 274 3.48 -7.15 -6.51
CA HIS A 274 3.32 -8.52 -6.00
C HIS A 274 4.60 -9.39 -6.01
N HIS A 275 5.72 -8.96 -6.60
CA HIS A 275 6.92 -9.79 -6.80
C HIS A 275 7.61 -10.27 -5.52
N ASN A 276 7.26 -9.74 -4.35
CA ASN A 276 7.80 -10.18 -3.08
C ASN A 276 7.01 -11.33 -2.43
N GLN A 277 5.81 -11.60 -2.92
CA GLN A 277 4.92 -12.63 -2.41
C GLN A 277 4.97 -13.91 -3.26
N VAL A 278 4.17 -14.91 -2.88
CA VAL A 278 4.05 -16.18 -3.62
C VAL A 278 3.16 -15.95 -4.84
N ALA A 279 3.73 -15.34 -5.89
CA ALA A 279 2.96 -14.86 -7.04
C ALA A 279 3.28 -15.56 -8.38
N LYS A 280 4.29 -16.45 -8.44
CA LYS A 280 4.79 -17.01 -9.72
C LYS A 280 3.73 -17.79 -10.51
N GLU A 281 2.95 -18.61 -9.82
CA GLU A 281 1.82 -19.34 -10.42
C GLU A 281 0.76 -18.37 -10.95
N THR A 282 0.40 -17.36 -10.16
CA THR A 282 -0.52 -16.30 -10.56
C THR A 282 -0.02 -15.52 -11.77
N PHE A 283 1.28 -15.22 -11.83
CA PHE A 283 1.90 -14.53 -12.95
C PHE A 283 1.80 -15.35 -14.25
N ARG A 284 2.07 -16.65 -14.20
CA ARG A 284 1.89 -17.55 -15.37
C ARG A 284 0.43 -17.58 -15.83
N LYS A 285 -0.52 -17.66 -14.90
CA LYS A 285 -1.96 -17.63 -15.20
C LYS A 285 -2.37 -16.31 -15.86
N VAL A 286 -1.88 -15.18 -15.33
CA VAL A 286 -2.12 -13.85 -15.88
C VAL A 286 -1.53 -13.73 -17.29
N ASP A 287 -0.29 -14.15 -17.51
CA ASP A 287 0.34 -14.13 -18.84
C ASP A 287 -0.48 -14.92 -19.87
N HIS A 288 -0.98 -16.10 -19.51
CA HIS A 288 -1.85 -16.91 -20.37
C HIS A 288 -3.16 -16.18 -20.72
N LEU A 289 -3.78 -15.52 -19.73
CA LEU A 289 -5.03 -14.78 -19.96
C LEU A 289 -4.80 -13.51 -20.81
N ILE A 290 -3.67 -12.83 -20.63
CA ILE A 290 -3.27 -11.69 -21.46
C ILE A 290 -3.05 -12.17 -22.90
N TRP A 291 -2.29 -13.27 -23.08
CA TRP A 291 -2.08 -13.88 -24.39
C TRP A 291 -3.39 -14.22 -25.09
N LYS A 292 -4.37 -14.83 -24.41
CA LYS A 292 -5.70 -15.11 -24.97
C LYS A 292 -6.40 -13.84 -25.47
N CYS A 293 -6.34 -12.75 -24.70
CA CYS A 293 -6.94 -11.48 -25.10
C CYS A 293 -6.23 -10.88 -26.32
N LEU A 294 -4.90 -10.94 -26.36
CA LEU A 294 -4.10 -10.44 -27.49
C LEU A 294 -4.30 -11.27 -28.75
N TRP A 295 -4.44 -12.58 -28.62
CA TRP A 295 -4.76 -13.47 -29.73
C TRP A 295 -6.12 -13.12 -30.34
N GLN A 296 -7.16 -12.97 -29.52
CA GLN A 296 -8.48 -12.53 -29.97
C GLN A 296 -8.43 -11.16 -30.65
N TRP A 297 -7.67 -10.21 -30.08
CA TRP A 297 -7.46 -8.90 -30.69
C TRP A 297 -6.78 -9.01 -32.06
N ALA A 298 -5.76 -9.85 -32.19
CA ALA A 298 -5.01 -10.05 -33.43
C ALA A 298 -5.87 -10.70 -34.53
N CYS A 299 -6.65 -11.73 -34.19
CA CYS A 299 -7.57 -12.39 -35.12
C CYS A 299 -8.70 -11.46 -35.57
N ARG A 300 -9.27 -10.66 -34.66
CA ARG A 300 -10.36 -9.72 -34.99
C ARG A 300 -9.93 -8.67 -36.02
N ARG A 301 -8.65 -8.30 -36.04
CA ARG A 301 -8.11 -7.32 -37.01
C ARG A 301 -7.96 -7.88 -38.42
N HIS A 302 -7.99 -9.20 -38.58
CA HIS A 302 -7.74 -9.87 -39.85
C HIS A 302 -8.67 -11.08 -39.99
N PRO A 303 -10.00 -10.85 -40.13
CA PRO A 303 -10.98 -11.94 -40.21
C PRO A 303 -10.72 -12.86 -41.42
N ASP A 304 -10.22 -12.30 -42.53
CA ASP A 304 -10.02 -13.03 -43.78
C ASP A 304 -8.61 -13.64 -43.92
N LYS A 305 -7.73 -13.49 -42.91
CA LYS A 305 -6.37 -14.04 -42.96
C LYS A 305 -6.27 -15.36 -42.19
N PRO A 306 -5.49 -16.33 -42.67
CA PRO A 306 -5.29 -17.58 -41.96
C PRO A 306 -4.62 -17.34 -40.60
N LEU A 307 -4.99 -18.13 -39.59
CA LEU A 307 -4.46 -18.01 -38.23
C LEU A 307 -2.93 -18.07 -38.17
N ARG A 308 -2.31 -18.88 -39.05
CA ARG A 308 -0.86 -18.98 -39.16
C ARG A 308 -0.21 -17.64 -39.56
N TRP A 309 -0.84 -16.90 -40.47
CA TRP A 309 -0.38 -15.56 -40.84
C TRP A 309 -0.51 -14.59 -39.66
N VAL A 310 -1.62 -14.63 -38.93
CA VAL A 310 -1.83 -13.80 -37.72
C VAL A 310 -0.75 -14.08 -36.68
N LYS A 311 -0.42 -15.36 -36.47
CA LYS A 311 0.68 -15.77 -35.58
C LYS A 311 1.99 -15.09 -36.00
N TYR A 312 2.45 -15.28 -37.23
CA TYR A 312 3.73 -14.70 -37.69
C TYR A 312 3.73 -13.18 -37.76
N ARG A 313 2.57 -12.53 -37.97
CA ARG A 313 2.47 -11.07 -38.06
C ARG A 313 2.63 -10.38 -36.71
N TYR A 314 2.09 -10.96 -35.64
CA TYR A 314 2.02 -10.31 -34.32
C TYR A 314 2.90 -10.97 -33.26
N PHE A 315 3.20 -12.25 -33.43
CA PHE A 315 3.95 -13.04 -32.48
C PHE A 315 5.21 -13.60 -33.13
N ALA A 316 6.33 -13.48 -32.42
CA ALA A 316 7.60 -13.97 -32.90
C ALA A 316 8.22 -14.94 -31.91
N ARG A 317 9.22 -15.67 -32.39
CA ARG A 317 10.13 -16.42 -31.54
C ARG A 317 11.29 -15.51 -31.13
N GLU A 318 11.55 -15.41 -29.83
CA GLU A 318 12.73 -14.75 -29.28
C GLU A 318 13.47 -15.72 -28.35
N GLY A 319 14.66 -16.14 -28.78
CA GLY A 319 15.43 -17.18 -28.11
C GLY A 319 14.65 -18.49 -28.03
N THR A 320 14.45 -18.99 -26.80
CA THR A 320 13.72 -20.23 -26.52
C THR A 320 12.20 -20.04 -26.47
N ARG A 321 11.70 -18.80 -26.43
CA ARG A 321 10.28 -18.52 -26.26
C ARG A 321 9.64 -18.23 -27.62
N ASP A 322 8.67 -19.05 -28.00
CA ASP A 322 7.74 -18.74 -29.09
C ASP A 322 6.54 -17.95 -28.55
N TRP A 323 5.75 -17.36 -29.43
CA TRP A 323 4.55 -16.58 -29.08
C TRP A 323 4.82 -15.27 -28.31
N VAL A 324 5.95 -14.61 -28.59
CA VAL A 324 6.28 -13.30 -28.01
C VAL A 324 5.58 -12.20 -28.80
N PHE A 325 4.65 -11.49 -28.15
CA PHE A 325 3.95 -10.36 -28.76
C PHE A 325 4.90 -9.16 -28.88
N ARG A 326 5.33 -8.85 -30.11
CA ARG A 326 6.33 -7.81 -30.39
C ARG A 326 6.03 -7.01 -31.65
N ALA A 327 6.43 -5.75 -31.66
CA ALA A 327 6.33 -4.86 -32.81
C ALA A 327 7.66 -4.15 -33.08
N GLY A 328 7.99 -3.94 -34.35
CA GLY A 328 9.11 -3.08 -34.74
C GLY A 328 8.66 -1.62 -34.75
N MET A 329 9.49 -0.74 -34.22
CA MET A 329 9.29 0.71 -34.16
C MET A 329 10.58 1.40 -34.61
N LYS A 330 10.48 2.41 -35.47
CA LYS A 330 11.65 3.25 -35.82
C LYS A 330 11.93 4.22 -34.67
N ASP A 331 13.17 4.31 -34.23
CA ASP A 331 13.59 5.33 -33.27
C ASP A 331 13.75 6.71 -33.94
N LYS A 332 14.10 7.73 -33.15
CA LYS A 332 14.33 9.10 -33.67
C LYS A 332 15.51 9.18 -34.66
N ALA A 333 16.39 8.18 -34.67
CA ALA A 333 17.53 8.06 -35.58
C ALA A 333 17.23 7.17 -36.80
N GLY A 334 16.00 6.67 -36.94
CA GLY A 334 15.58 5.81 -38.05
C GLY A 334 15.89 4.32 -37.88
N ASN A 335 16.52 3.90 -36.78
CA ASN A 335 16.85 2.50 -36.52
C ASN A 335 15.61 1.71 -36.09
N LEU A 336 15.50 0.46 -36.56
CA LEU A 336 14.41 -0.43 -36.20
C LEU A 336 14.66 -1.04 -34.80
N LYS A 337 13.86 -0.62 -33.82
CA LYS A 337 13.85 -1.16 -32.45
C LYS A 337 12.62 -2.02 -32.23
N PHE A 338 12.78 -3.22 -31.70
CA PHE A 338 11.64 -4.05 -31.32
C PHE A 338 11.19 -3.74 -29.90
N ILE A 339 9.89 -3.48 -29.73
CA ILE A 339 9.24 -3.45 -28.43
C ILE A 339 8.44 -4.73 -28.26
N ARG A 340 8.58 -5.36 -27.09
CA ARG A 340 7.84 -6.58 -26.73
C ARG A 340 7.02 -6.38 -25.47
N LEU A 341 5.98 -7.19 -25.35
CA LEU A 341 5.19 -7.27 -24.13
C LEU A 341 6.04 -7.88 -23.00
N ILE A 342 5.98 -7.28 -21.82
CA ILE A 342 6.58 -7.85 -20.61
C ILE A 342 5.73 -9.03 -20.15
N HIS A 343 6.37 -10.16 -19.86
CA HIS A 343 5.72 -11.27 -19.20
C HIS A 343 5.84 -11.10 -17.69
N ALA A 344 4.71 -11.21 -16.97
CA ALA A 344 4.71 -11.18 -15.52
C ALA A 344 5.56 -12.30 -14.93
N SER A 345 5.57 -13.46 -15.59
CA SER A 345 6.36 -14.62 -15.19
C SER A 345 7.87 -14.43 -15.36
N ASP A 346 8.36 -13.40 -16.04
CA ASP A 346 9.80 -13.11 -16.11
C ASP A 346 10.31 -12.39 -14.86
N VAL A 347 9.42 -11.73 -14.12
CA VAL A 347 9.82 -10.99 -12.93
C VAL A 347 10.29 -11.98 -11.85
N PRO A 348 11.53 -11.83 -11.33
CA PRO A 348 12.04 -12.69 -10.27
C PRO A 348 11.32 -12.38 -8.96
N ILE A 349 11.02 -13.43 -8.20
CA ILE A 349 10.46 -13.26 -6.86
C ILE A 349 11.59 -12.88 -5.90
N ARG A 350 11.51 -11.72 -5.26
CA ARG A 350 12.50 -11.24 -4.30
C ARG A 350 11.83 -11.00 -2.96
N ARG A 351 12.21 -11.78 -1.94
CA ARG A 351 11.60 -11.66 -0.60
C ARG A 351 11.89 -10.29 0.00
N HIS A 352 10.86 -9.68 0.58
CA HIS A 352 10.97 -8.36 1.19
C HIS A 352 11.56 -8.47 2.59
N CYS A 353 12.60 -7.68 2.86
CA CYS A 353 13.16 -7.53 4.20
C CYS A 353 12.34 -6.48 4.96
N LYS A 354 11.61 -6.94 5.99
CA LYS A 354 10.81 -6.07 6.86
C LYS A 354 11.70 -4.96 7.42
N ILE A 355 11.18 -3.74 7.46
CA ILE A 355 11.78 -2.66 8.24
C ILE A 355 11.86 -3.06 9.73
N ARG A 356 12.93 -2.65 10.42
CA ARG A 356 13.04 -2.79 11.87
C ARG A 356 11.96 -1.93 12.53
N ALA A 357 11.36 -2.43 13.61
CA ALA A 357 10.15 -1.83 14.16
C ALA A 357 10.44 -0.46 14.80
N GLU A 358 11.65 -0.33 15.37
CA GLU A 358 12.21 0.82 16.06
C GLU A 358 12.88 1.82 15.10
N ALA A 359 12.98 1.50 13.80
CA ALA A 359 13.67 2.36 12.85
C ALA A 359 12.95 3.69 12.68
N ASN A 360 13.65 4.78 13.00
CA ASN A 360 13.13 6.14 12.93
C ASN A 360 14.01 6.99 11.98
N PRO A 361 13.47 7.49 10.85
CA PRO A 361 14.22 8.28 9.87
C PRO A 361 14.63 9.68 10.35
N PHE A 362 14.15 10.11 11.52
CA PHE A 362 14.53 11.38 12.13
C PHE A 362 15.59 11.22 13.22
N ASP A 363 15.98 9.98 13.54
CA ASP A 363 17.03 9.66 14.49
C ASP A 363 18.31 9.27 13.71
N PRO A 364 19.41 10.06 13.84
CA PRO A 364 20.66 9.83 13.11
C PRO A 364 21.25 8.42 13.29
N MET A 365 20.94 7.73 14.39
CA MET A 365 21.36 6.35 14.61
C MET A 365 20.92 5.40 13.48
N TRP A 366 19.85 5.74 12.76
CA TRP A 366 19.29 4.90 11.69
C TRP A 366 19.73 5.28 10.28
N ASP A 367 20.56 6.30 10.10
CA ASP A 367 20.94 6.80 8.76
C ASP A 367 21.63 5.73 7.92
N SER A 368 22.59 5.00 8.50
CA SER A 368 23.30 3.90 7.84
C SER A 368 22.34 2.77 7.43
N TYR A 369 21.36 2.46 8.28
CA TYR A 369 20.32 1.46 8.02
C TYR A 369 19.44 1.87 6.83
N PHE A 370 19.01 3.13 6.76
CA PHE A 370 18.21 3.62 5.65
C PHE A 370 19.01 3.77 4.36
N ALA A 371 20.28 4.17 4.42
CA ALA A 371 21.18 4.21 3.27
C ALA A 371 21.35 2.81 2.64
N GLY A 372 21.63 1.80 3.45
CA GLY A 372 21.74 0.41 3.00
C GLY A 372 20.44 -0.13 2.38
N ARG A 373 19.27 0.25 2.91
CA ARG A 373 17.96 -0.12 2.31
C ARG A 373 17.69 0.55 0.96
N ARG A 374 18.23 1.76 0.74
CA ARG A 374 18.12 2.47 -0.55
C ARG A 374 19.11 1.95 -1.59
N GLY A 375 20.05 1.09 -1.20
CA GLY A 375 21.12 0.60 -2.07
C GLY A 375 22.19 1.66 -2.36
N LEU A 376 22.32 2.67 -1.47
CA LEU A 376 23.42 3.62 -1.50
C LEU A 376 24.64 3.01 -0.82
N PRO A 377 25.88 3.31 -1.26
CA PRO A 377 27.09 2.87 -0.57
C PRO A 377 27.06 3.39 0.87
N SER A 378 27.10 2.48 1.85
CA SER A 378 27.27 2.83 3.26
C SER A 378 28.76 3.03 3.53
N GLU A 379 29.24 4.27 3.64
CA GLU A 379 30.64 4.54 4.02
C GLU A 379 30.91 4.35 5.52
N VAL A 380 29.91 3.99 6.32
CA VAL A 380 30.12 3.58 7.71
C VAL A 380 30.08 2.07 7.78
N THR A 381 31.22 1.43 7.51
CA THR A 381 31.47 0.10 8.04
C THR A 381 31.63 0.24 9.55
N ASP A 382 30.69 -0.29 10.33
CA ASP A 382 30.83 -0.51 11.76
C ASP A 382 32.12 -1.32 12.02
N ARG A 383 33.22 -0.62 12.27
CA ARG A 383 34.31 -1.08 13.12
C ARG A 383 34.25 -0.23 14.38
N PRO A 384 34.18 -0.83 15.57
CA PRO A 384 34.19 -0.07 16.81
C PRO A 384 35.59 0.52 16.98
N GLY A 385 35.74 1.84 16.81
CA GLY A 385 36.97 2.51 17.22
C GLY A 385 37.46 3.73 16.43
N ASP A 386 36.68 4.39 15.57
CA ASP A 386 37.17 5.63 14.92
C ASP A 386 36.18 6.79 15.00
N SER A 387 36.61 7.85 15.66
CA SER A 387 35.94 9.14 15.77
C SER A 387 36.12 9.92 14.47
N THR A 388 35.03 10.16 13.74
CA THR A 388 35.02 11.12 12.62
C THR A 388 33.92 12.16 12.79
N SER A 389 34.22 13.34 12.26
CA SER A 389 33.82 14.68 12.71
C SER A 389 32.37 15.07 12.49
N HIS A 390 31.85 15.87 13.44
CA HIS A 390 30.47 16.36 13.54
C HIS A 390 29.92 17.18 12.35
N THR A 391 30.74 17.57 11.38
CA THR A 391 30.37 18.46 10.28
C THR A 391 29.65 17.76 9.12
N ASP A 392 29.98 16.51 8.80
CA ASP A 392 29.43 15.82 7.62
C ASP A 392 28.03 15.23 7.86
N ALA A 393 27.70 14.95 9.12
CA ALA A 393 26.37 14.49 9.53
C ALA A 393 25.28 15.57 9.33
N GLN A 394 25.65 16.85 9.39
CA GLN A 394 24.71 17.96 9.21
C GLN A 394 24.33 18.21 7.74
N GLU A 395 25.27 18.03 6.80
CA GLU A 395 24.99 18.14 5.36
C GLU A 395 24.15 16.95 4.85
N LEU A 396 24.40 15.74 5.36
CA LEU A 396 23.60 14.54 5.05
C LEU A 396 22.17 14.65 5.61
N ALA A 397 22.00 15.17 6.82
CA ALA A 397 20.67 15.46 7.36
C ALA A 397 19.92 16.52 6.54
N ALA A 398 20.62 17.49 5.96
CA ALA A 398 20.04 18.49 5.05
C ALA A 398 19.57 17.86 3.73
N LEU A 399 20.35 16.95 3.14
CA LEU A 399 19.98 16.21 1.92
C LEU A 399 18.82 15.22 2.15
N VAL A 400 18.74 14.59 3.32
CA VAL A 400 17.61 13.73 3.72
C VAL A 400 16.34 14.56 3.91
N LYS A 401 16.44 15.75 4.51
CA LYS A 401 15.32 16.71 4.60
C LYS A 401 14.89 17.23 3.22
N GLN A 402 15.83 17.46 2.32
CA GLN A 402 15.55 17.92 0.96
C GLN A 402 14.84 16.83 0.14
N GLY A 403 15.27 15.57 0.25
CA GLY A 403 14.58 14.44 -0.39
C GLY A 403 13.19 14.12 0.18
N LEU A 404 12.91 14.52 1.43
CA LEU A 404 11.56 14.46 2.04
C LEU A 404 10.69 15.67 1.64
N ALA A 405 11.29 16.78 1.24
CA ALA A 405 10.57 17.96 0.75
C ALA A 405 10.21 17.88 -0.74
N GLU A 406 10.90 17.05 -1.51
CA GLU A 406 10.66 16.83 -2.95
C GLU A 406 9.66 15.70 -3.27
N ALA A 407 9.23 14.92 -2.26
CA ALA A 407 8.22 13.87 -2.36
C ALA A 407 6.87 14.33 -1.81
#